data_AF-A0A9W7YJP7-F1
#
_entry.id   AF-A0A9W7YJP7-F1
#
_cell.length_a   1.000
_cell.length_b   1.000
_cell.length_c   1.000
_cell.angle_alpha   90.00
_cell.angle_beta   90.00
_cell.angle_gamma   90.00
#
_symmetry.space_group_name_H-M   'P 1'
#
loop_
_entity.id
_entity.type
_entity.pdbx_description
1 polymer ?
#
loop_
_entity_poly.entity_id
_entity_poly.type
_entity_poly.pdbx_seq_one_letter_code
_entity_poly.pdbx_strand_id
1 'polypeptide(L)'
;MANDLQAAHRRLSERRHADETFNIMVAGPRGVGKSTLLQTLCDSFSVLHIDALSEGERQMYTGTDDADVDPFCIFDTLSGTTHIRRCHVRTIDPATKHVVRVELIDTPGIDARDDVAASACVNELCGEIERRFRNTVDEEMSVRRSSVERTQHVHAVVYVVAPP
;
A
#
# COMPACT_ATOMS: atom_id res chain seq x y z
N MET A 1 -8.86 36.25 25.75
CA MET A 1 -10.23 35.72 25.57
C MET A 1 -10.61 35.52 24.10
N ALA A 2 -10.37 36.48 23.18
CA ALA A 2 -10.64 36.26 21.75
C ALA A 2 -9.64 35.29 21.05
N ASN A 3 -8.37 35.28 21.48
CA ASN A 3 -7.35 34.36 20.94
C ASN A 3 -7.58 32.88 21.34
N ASP A 4 -8.18 32.61 22.51
CA ASP A 4 -8.40 31.24 22.97
C ASP A 4 -9.53 30.54 22.21
N LEU A 5 -10.54 31.29 21.76
CA LEU A 5 -11.60 30.77 20.88
C LEU A 5 -11.08 30.46 19.47
N GLN A 6 -10.18 31.28 18.94
CA GLN A 6 -9.54 31.02 17.64
C GLN A 6 -8.58 29.82 17.71
N ALA A 7 -7.82 29.69 18.80
CA ALA A 7 -6.98 28.52 19.05
C ALA A 7 -7.81 27.24 19.27
N ALA A 8 -8.96 27.33 19.94
CA ALA A 8 -9.88 26.21 20.13
C ALA A 8 -10.54 25.79 18.80
N HIS A 9 -10.97 26.72 17.95
CA HIS A 9 -11.48 26.40 16.61
C HIS A 9 -10.41 25.77 15.71
N ARG A 10 -9.16 26.25 15.78
CA ARG A 10 -8.04 25.66 15.02
C ARG A 10 -7.75 24.22 15.49
N ARG A 11 -7.73 23.98 16.80
CA ARG A 11 -7.57 22.65 17.41
C ARG A 11 -8.73 21.69 17.13
N LEU A 12 -9.95 22.20 16.97
CA LEU A 12 -11.12 21.41 16.59
C LEU A 12 -11.13 21.10 15.08
N SER A 13 -10.59 21.99 14.25
CA SER A 13 -10.37 21.76 12.81
C SER A 13 -9.27 20.75 12.56
N GLU A 14 -8.19 20.77 13.34
CA GLU A 14 -7.08 19.80 13.29
C GLU A 14 -7.50 18.39 13.75
N ARG A 15 -8.63 18.25 14.46
CA ARG A 15 -9.20 16.95 14.88
C ARG A 15 -9.96 16.21 13.79
N ARG A 16 -10.12 16.76 12.57
CA ARG A 16 -11.09 16.24 11.58
C ARG A 16 -10.55 15.50 10.36
N HIS A 17 -9.25 15.32 10.18
CA HIS A 17 -8.78 14.45 9.11
C HIS A 17 -7.64 13.56 9.60
N ALA A 18 -7.99 12.38 10.10
CA ALA A 18 -7.04 11.28 10.03
C ALA A 18 -6.71 11.07 8.54
N ASP A 19 -5.43 10.92 8.21
CA ASP A 19 -5.01 10.63 6.84
C ASP A 19 -5.83 9.45 6.31
N GLU A 20 -6.51 9.64 5.19
CA GLU A 20 -7.32 8.59 4.58
C GLU A 20 -6.38 7.52 4.04
N THR A 21 -6.70 6.25 4.28
CA THR A 21 -5.90 5.11 3.81
C THR A 21 -6.59 4.43 2.64
N PHE A 22 -5.83 4.07 1.60
CA PHE A 22 -6.33 3.32 0.47
C PHE A 22 -5.28 2.33 -0.03
N ASN A 23 -5.49 1.04 0.24
CA ASN A 23 -4.51 -0.01 -0.03
C ASN A 23 -4.95 -0.86 -1.22
N ILE A 24 -4.08 -1.02 -2.21
CA ILE A 24 -4.36 -1.71 -3.47
C ILE A 24 -3.43 -2.91 -3.60
N MET A 25 -4.00 -4.07 -3.92
CA MET A 25 -3.25 -5.27 -4.28
C MET A 25 -3.35 -5.54 -5.77
N VAL A 26 -2.23 -5.79 -6.43
CA VAL A 26 -2.20 -6.15 -7.85
C VAL A 26 -1.88 -7.63 -7.98
N ALA A 27 -2.80 -8.40 -8.54
CA ALA A 27 -2.72 -9.84 -8.71
C ALA A 27 -2.82 -10.24 -10.19
N GLY A 28 -2.41 -11.46 -10.52
CA GLY A 28 -2.51 -12.00 -11.89
C GLY A 28 -1.33 -12.89 -12.26
N PRO A 29 -1.31 -13.40 -13.51
CA PRO A 29 -0.27 -14.31 -13.96
C PRO A 29 1.15 -13.70 -13.92
N ARG A 30 2.17 -14.54 -14.06
CA ARG A 30 3.54 -14.06 -14.23
C ARG A 30 3.70 -13.34 -15.56
N GLY A 31 4.41 -12.21 -15.56
CA GLY A 31 4.76 -11.49 -16.80
C GLY A 31 3.68 -10.59 -17.40
N VAL A 32 2.55 -10.37 -16.73
CA VAL A 32 1.46 -9.50 -17.23
C VAL A 32 1.65 -8.00 -16.91
N GLY A 33 2.82 -7.60 -16.41
CA GLY A 33 3.12 -6.20 -16.12
C GLY A 33 2.58 -5.66 -14.78
N LYS A 34 2.37 -6.51 -13.77
CA LYS A 34 1.86 -6.11 -12.44
C LYS A 34 2.74 -5.03 -11.77
N SER A 35 4.04 -5.30 -11.64
CA SER A 35 5.01 -4.37 -11.05
C SER A 35 5.16 -3.10 -11.89
N THR A 36 5.07 -3.22 -13.22
CA THR A 36 5.06 -2.07 -14.15
C THR A 36 3.82 -1.20 -13.98
N LEU A 37 2.64 -1.81 -13.78
CA LEU A 37 1.39 -1.09 -13.50
C LEU A 37 1.50 -0.33 -12.18
N LEU A 38 2.07 -0.96 -11.14
CA LEU A 38 2.30 -0.33 -9.85
C LEU A 38 3.29 0.85 -9.95
N GLN A 39 4.38 0.68 -10.69
CA GLN A 39 5.30 1.79 -10.97
C GLN A 39 4.62 2.93 -11.72
N THR A 40 3.84 2.61 -12.76
CA THR A 40 3.07 3.61 -13.53
C THR A 40 2.06 4.35 -12.63
N LEU A 41 1.45 3.65 -11.67
CA LEU A 41 0.54 4.26 -10.71
C LEU A 41 1.28 5.22 -9.78
N CYS A 42 2.46 4.85 -9.28
CA CYS A 42 3.33 5.77 -8.54
C CYS A 42 3.64 7.02 -9.36
N ASP A 43 4.08 6.85 -10.61
CA ASP A 43 4.44 7.95 -11.50
C ASP A 43 3.25 8.87 -11.81
N SER A 44 2.02 8.36 -11.72
CA SER A 44 0.78 9.12 -11.97
C SER A 44 0.35 10.01 -10.80
N PHE A 45 0.90 9.80 -9.59
CA PHE A 45 0.55 10.59 -8.44
C PHE A 45 1.10 12.02 -8.56
N SER A 46 0.24 13.01 -8.34
CA SER A 46 0.58 14.43 -8.53
C SER A 46 1.66 14.93 -7.55
N VAL A 47 1.68 14.34 -6.35
CA VAL A 47 2.70 14.53 -5.31
C VAL A 47 2.90 13.16 -4.68
N LEU A 48 4.13 12.66 -4.63
CA LEU A 48 4.44 11.36 -4.05
C LEU A 48 5.52 11.52 -2.98
N HIS A 49 5.22 11.05 -1.78
CA HIS A 49 6.19 10.86 -0.70
C HIS A 49 6.23 9.39 -0.30
N ILE A 50 7.42 8.79 -0.25
CA ILE A 50 7.57 7.38 0.15
C ILE A 50 7.69 7.34 1.67
N ASP A 51 6.78 6.64 2.34
CA ASP A 51 6.74 6.51 3.80
C ASP A 51 7.53 5.30 4.30
N ALA A 52 7.40 4.17 3.60
CA ALA A 52 8.03 2.92 3.96
C ALA A 52 8.08 1.95 2.78
N LEU A 53 9.14 1.14 2.74
CA LEU A 53 9.30 0.00 1.84
C LEU A 53 9.37 -1.28 2.67
N SER A 54 8.92 -2.39 2.09
CA SER A 54 9.10 -3.71 2.71
C SER A 54 10.59 -4.08 2.86
N GLU A 55 10.94 -4.91 3.85
CA GLU A 55 12.34 -5.26 4.15
C GLU A 55 13.11 -5.82 2.95
N GLY A 56 12.43 -6.57 2.07
CA GLY A 56 13.02 -7.10 0.84
C GLY A 56 13.34 -6.04 -0.23
N GLU A 57 12.66 -4.90 -0.21
CA GLU A 57 12.93 -3.78 -1.11
C GLU A 57 14.02 -2.86 -0.53
N ARG A 58 14.06 -2.67 0.80
CA ARG A 58 15.17 -1.94 1.46
C ARG A 58 16.55 -2.50 1.10
N GLN A 59 16.67 -3.83 0.93
CA GLN A 59 17.90 -4.51 0.52
C GLN A 59 18.36 -4.13 -0.91
N MET A 60 17.46 -3.77 -1.83
CA MET A 60 17.83 -3.24 -3.15
C MET A 60 18.45 -1.83 -3.07
N TYR A 61 18.22 -1.12 -1.96
CA TYR A 61 18.70 0.25 -1.72
C TYR A 61 19.82 0.31 -0.67
N THR A 62 20.38 -0.81 -0.20
CA THR A 62 21.53 -0.82 0.73
C THR A 62 22.83 -0.46 -0.01
N GLY A 63 22.93 0.80 -0.42
CA GLY A 63 24.14 1.41 -0.94
C GLY A 63 24.32 2.86 -0.47
N THR A 64 23.27 3.51 0.01
CA THR A 64 23.32 4.92 0.45
C THR A 64 22.38 5.12 1.62
N ASP A 65 22.92 5.65 2.72
CA ASP A 65 22.17 6.15 3.87
C ASP A 65 20.88 6.86 3.43
N ASP A 66 19.72 6.34 3.84
CA ASP A 66 18.42 6.98 4.11
C ASP A 66 17.90 8.18 3.24
N ALA A 67 18.49 8.51 2.09
CA ALA A 67 18.31 9.85 1.52
C ALA A 67 17.80 9.96 0.09
N ASP A 68 17.69 8.89 -0.71
CA ASP A 68 17.03 9.02 -2.02
C ASP A 68 16.61 7.65 -2.58
N VAL A 69 15.46 7.15 -2.12
CA VAL A 69 14.77 6.09 -2.87
C VAL A 69 14.23 6.75 -4.12
N ASP A 70 14.77 6.40 -5.29
CA ASP A 70 14.26 6.88 -6.56
C ASP A 70 12.78 6.51 -6.71
N PRO A 71 11.85 7.50 -6.73
CA PRO A 71 10.43 7.24 -6.87
C PRO A 71 10.07 6.50 -8.17
N PHE A 72 10.94 6.56 -9.18
CA PHE A 72 10.77 5.90 -10.47
C PHE A 72 11.21 4.42 -10.48
N CYS A 73 11.85 3.94 -9.41
CA CYS A 73 12.39 2.58 -9.31
C CYS A 73 11.81 1.77 -8.14
N ILE A 74 10.72 2.24 -7.51
CA ILE A 74 10.09 1.61 -6.33
C ILE A 74 9.84 0.12 -6.55
N PHE A 75 9.29 -0.23 -7.70
CA PHE A 75 9.03 -1.63 -8.07
C PHE A 75 10.04 -2.11 -9.10
N ASP A 76 10.71 -3.22 -8.80
CA ASP A 76 11.51 -3.93 -9.82
C ASP A 76 10.55 -4.47 -10.90
N THR A 77 10.66 -3.88 -12.09
CA THR A 77 9.88 -4.22 -13.29
C THR A 77 10.60 -5.24 -14.19
N LEU A 78 11.87 -5.53 -13.93
CA LEU A 78 12.72 -6.41 -14.73
C LEU A 78 12.74 -7.84 -14.18
N SER A 79 12.67 -7.99 -12.86
CA SER A 79 12.62 -9.30 -12.22
C SER A 79 11.20 -9.73 -11.87
N GLY A 80 10.94 -11.04 -11.92
CA GLY A 80 9.66 -11.58 -11.47
C GLY A 80 9.53 -11.49 -9.95
N THR A 81 8.41 -10.93 -9.48
CA THR A 81 8.04 -10.91 -8.05
C THR A 81 7.87 -12.34 -7.52
N THR A 82 8.60 -12.67 -6.45
CA THR A 82 8.60 -14.02 -5.83
C THR A 82 7.85 -14.08 -4.50
N HIS A 83 7.68 -12.95 -3.82
CA HIS A 83 6.97 -12.82 -2.55
C HIS A 83 6.11 -11.55 -2.56
N ILE A 84 5.11 -11.44 -1.68
CA ILE A 84 4.30 -10.23 -1.55
C ILE A 84 5.18 -9.06 -1.11
N ARG A 85 5.27 -8.02 -1.94
CA ARG A 85 5.98 -6.76 -1.65
C ARG A 85 5.00 -5.65 -1.36
N ARG A 86 5.41 -4.67 -0.56
CA ARG A 86 4.54 -3.59 -0.07
C ARG A 86 5.30 -2.28 -0.09
N CYS A 87 4.75 -1.29 -0.77
CA CYS A 87 5.23 0.08 -0.75
C CYS A 87 4.16 0.98 -0.14
N HIS A 88 4.52 1.77 0.86
CA HIS A 88 3.67 2.80 1.43
C HIS A 88 4.07 4.15 0.87
N VAL A 89 3.11 4.84 0.26
CA VAL A 89 3.27 6.18 -0.27
C VAL A 89 2.21 7.11 0.30
N ARG A 90 2.54 8.40 0.40
CA ARG A 90 1.58 9.48 0.63
C ARG A 90 1.41 10.24 -0.66
N THR A 91 0.16 10.46 -1.03
CA THR A 91 -0.24 11.30 -2.14
C THR A 91 -1.23 12.36 -1.67
N ILE A 92 -1.47 13.36 -2.51
CA ILE A 92 -2.45 14.42 -2.25
C ILE A 92 -3.53 14.31 -3.32
N ASP A 93 -4.78 14.18 -2.88
CA ASP A 93 -5.92 14.27 -3.80
C ASP A 93 -5.95 15.67 -4.43
N PRO A 94 -5.84 15.79 -5.77
CA PRO A 94 -5.79 17.08 -6.43
C PRO A 94 -7.09 17.89 -6.26
N ALA A 95 -8.24 17.23 -6.11
CA ALA A 95 -9.55 17.86 -5.98
C ALA A 95 -9.80 18.36 -4.55
N THR A 96 -9.53 17.52 -3.55
CA THR A 96 -9.87 17.81 -2.16
C THR A 96 -8.71 18.37 -1.32
N LYS A 97 -7.48 18.27 -1.84
CA LYS A 97 -6.22 18.62 -1.13
C LYS A 97 -5.98 17.80 0.14
N HIS A 98 -6.70 16.70 0.33
CA HIS A 98 -6.47 15.78 1.44
C HIS A 98 -5.26 14.89 1.17
N VAL A 99 -4.52 14.61 2.24
CA VAL A 99 -3.43 13.63 2.22
C VAL A 99 -4.06 12.25 2.28
N VAL A 100 -3.66 11.41 1.33
CA VAL A 100 -4.07 10.01 1.24
C VAL A 100 -2.82 9.14 1.38
N ARG A 101 -2.85 8.22 2.34
CA ARG A 101 -1.86 7.16 2.49
C ARG A 101 -2.28 5.99 1.63
N VAL A 102 -1.42 5.59 0.70
CA VAL A 102 -1.67 4.48 -0.20
C VAL A 102 -0.64 3.39 0.08
N GLU A 103 -1.12 2.17 0.30
CA GLU A 103 -0.25 0.99 0.25
C GLU A 103 -0.45 0.28 -1.08
N LEU A 104 0.66 0.07 -1.78
CA LEU A 104 0.72 -0.64 -3.04
C LEU A 104 1.33 -2.01 -2.79
N ILE A 105 0.55 -3.06 -3.06
CA ILE A 105 0.90 -4.44 -2.76
C ILE A 105 1.15 -5.17 -4.08
N ASP A 106 2.42 -5.45 -4.37
CA ASP A 106 2.84 -6.27 -5.51
C ASP A 106 2.86 -7.74 -5.10
N THR A 107 2.35 -8.61 -5.97
CA THR A 107 2.18 -10.03 -5.65
C THR A 107 2.98 -10.93 -6.59
N PRO A 108 3.35 -12.14 -6.13
CA PRO A 108 3.90 -13.15 -7.01
C PRO A 108 2.99 -13.43 -8.20
N GLY A 109 3.59 -13.80 -9.34
CA GLY A 109 2.83 -14.22 -10.51
C GLY A 109 2.21 -15.59 -10.31
N ILE A 110 0.90 -15.71 -10.57
CA ILE A 110 0.20 -17.00 -10.56
C ILE A 110 0.62 -17.81 -11.79
N ASP A 111 1.15 -19.02 -11.59
CA ASP A 111 1.53 -19.91 -12.69
C ASP A 111 0.37 -20.85 -13.05
N ALA A 112 -0.40 -20.49 -14.08
CA ALA A 112 -1.53 -21.28 -14.54
C ALA A 112 -1.14 -22.65 -15.15
N ARG A 113 0.16 -22.95 -15.32
CA ARG A 113 0.63 -24.27 -15.80
C ARG A 113 0.84 -25.26 -14.67
N ASP A 114 0.93 -24.78 -13.43
CA ASP A 114 1.11 -25.59 -12.22
C ASP A 114 -0.04 -25.30 -11.25
N ASP A 115 -1.08 -26.13 -11.30
CA ASP A 115 -2.28 -25.99 -10.47
C ASP A 115 -1.96 -25.98 -8.96
N VAL A 116 -0.93 -26.73 -8.54
CA VAL A 116 -0.54 -26.80 -7.13
C VAL A 116 0.11 -25.48 -6.71
N ALA A 117 1.04 -24.96 -7.51
CA ALA A 117 1.67 -23.67 -7.25
C ALA A 117 0.67 -22.51 -7.36
N ALA A 118 -0.24 -22.55 -8.34
CA ALA A 118 -1.31 -21.56 -8.49
C ALA A 118 -2.22 -21.53 -7.26
N SER A 119 -2.68 -22.70 -6.81
CA SER A 119 -3.52 -22.82 -5.61
C SER A 119 -2.79 -22.32 -4.36
N ALA A 120 -1.52 -22.71 -4.17
CA ALA A 120 -0.71 -22.22 -3.05
C ALA A 120 -0.56 -20.69 -3.06
N CYS A 121 -0.27 -20.11 -4.23
CA CYS A 121 -0.15 -18.66 -4.40
C CYS A 121 -1.47 -17.95 -4.09
N VAL A 122 -2.60 -18.42 -4.65
CA VAL A 122 -3.92 -17.83 -4.38
C VAL A 122 -4.28 -17.93 -2.90
N ASN A 123 -4.01 -19.05 -2.25
CA ASN A 123 -4.25 -19.22 -0.81
C ASN A 123 -3.40 -18.25 0.03
N GLU A 124 -2.16 -17.97 -0.37
CA GLU A 124 -1.32 -16.96 0.29
C GLU A 124 -1.93 -15.56 0.16
N LEU A 125 -2.40 -15.18 -1.04
CA LEU A 125 -3.03 -13.88 -1.27
C LEU A 125 -4.32 -13.72 -0.47
N CYS A 126 -5.19 -14.73 -0.49
CA CYS A 126 -6.41 -14.77 0.31
C CYS A 126 -6.09 -14.71 1.81
N GLY A 127 -5.10 -15.48 2.26
CA GLY A 127 -4.64 -15.50 3.64
C GLY A 127 -4.15 -14.13 4.12
N GLU A 128 -3.48 -13.35 3.26
CA GLU A 128 -3.06 -11.99 3.58
C GLU A 128 -4.25 -11.04 3.77
N ILE A 129 -5.26 -11.13 2.91
CA ILE A 129 -6.49 -10.34 3.03
C ILE A 129 -7.24 -10.69 4.32
N GLU A 130 -7.44 -11.99 4.57
CA GLU A 130 -8.11 -12.48 5.78
C GLU A 130 -7.37 -12.11 7.06
N ARG A 131 -6.04 -12.20 7.05
CA ARG A 131 -5.19 -11.81 8.19
C ARG A 131 -5.38 -10.33 8.52
N ARG A 132 -5.38 -9.45 7.53
CA ARG A 132 -5.63 -8.01 7.73
C ARG A 132 -7.02 -7.74 8.26
N PHE A 133 -8.03 -8.47 7.78
CA PHE A 133 -9.38 -8.37 8.32
C PHE A 133 -9.44 -8.79 9.79
N ARG A 134 -8.86 -9.94 10.12
CA ARG A 134 -8.83 -10.47 11.49
C ARG A 134 -8.10 -9.53 12.46
N ASN A 135 -6.97 -8.98 12.05
CA ASN A 135 -6.22 -8.01 12.84
C ASN A 135 -7.08 -6.80 13.25
N THR A 136 -7.88 -6.27 12.31
CA THR A 136 -8.79 -5.16 12.61
C THR A 136 -9.88 -5.58 13.58
N VAL A 137 -10.48 -6.76 13.39
CA VAL A 137 -11.49 -7.29 14.33
C VAL A 137 -10.90 -7.42 15.74
N ASP A 138 -9.69 -7.98 15.85
CA ASP A 138 -9.01 -8.15 17.14
C ASP A 138 -8.70 -6.79 17.80
N GLU A 139 -8.27 -5.79 17.03
CA GLU A 139 -8.03 -4.43 17.53
C GLU A 139 -9.32 -3.73 17.96
N GLU A 140 -10.40 -3.86 17.20
CA GLU A 140 -11.71 -3.29 17.55
C GLU A 140 -12.28 -3.90 18.83
N MET A 141 -12.03 -5.20 19.04
CA MET A 141 -12.39 -5.93 20.26
C MET A 141 -11.47 -5.63 21.46
N SER A 142 -10.30 -5.02 21.24
CA SER A 142 -9.37 -4.67 22.32
C SER A 142 -9.91 -3.56 23.23
N VAL A 143 -9.75 -3.74 24.54
CA VAL A 143 -10.13 -2.78 25.59
C VAL A 143 -9.23 -1.54 25.59
N ARG A 144 -7.96 -1.69 25.16
CA ARG A 144 -7.02 -0.59 24.97
C ARG A 144 -6.78 -0.41 23.48
N ARG A 145 -7.61 0.44 22.87
CA ARG A 145 -7.51 0.77 21.45
C ARG A 145 -6.33 1.70 21.21
N SER A 146 -5.41 1.30 20.36
CA SER A 146 -4.43 2.22 19.78
C SER A 146 -5.19 3.07 18.76
N SER A 147 -5.01 4.39 18.77
CA SER A 147 -5.74 5.27 17.83
C SER A 147 -5.01 5.45 16.49
N VAL A 148 -3.88 4.77 16.28
CA VAL A 148 -2.83 5.22 15.36
C VAL A 148 -2.95 4.61 13.96
N GLU A 149 -3.55 3.44 13.77
CA GLU A 149 -3.61 2.79 12.43
C GLU A 149 -4.97 2.16 12.17
N ARG A 150 -5.96 2.98 11.82
CA ARG A 150 -7.36 2.54 11.88
C ARG A 150 -7.81 1.58 10.77
N THR A 151 -7.07 1.40 9.67
CA THR A 151 -7.38 0.33 8.70
C THR A 151 -6.13 -0.11 7.92
N GLN A 152 -5.82 -1.40 8.00
CA GLN A 152 -4.78 -2.06 7.19
C GLN A 152 -5.41 -2.98 6.11
N HIS A 153 -6.71 -2.86 5.86
CA HIS A 153 -7.43 -3.69 4.88
C HIS A 153 -6.92 -3.47 3.46
N VAL A 154 -7.01 -4.50 2.63
CA VAL A 154 -6.89 -4.35 1.17
C VAL A 154 -8.23 -3.80 0.67
N HIS A 155 -8.23 -2.59 0.12
CA HIS A 155 -9.44 -1.89 -0.30
C HIS A 155 -9.85 -2.28 -1.73
N ALA A 156 -8.87 -2.57 -2.58
CA ALA A 156 -9.09 -3.00 -3.95
C ALA A 156 -8.07 -4.07 -4.36
N VAL A 157 -8.53 -5.05 -5.13
CA VAL A 157 -7.67 -6.01 -5.84
C VAL A 157 -7.80 -5.77 -7.33
N VAL A 158 -6.70 -5.39 -7.98
CA VAL A 158 -6.61 -5.25 -9.43
C VAL A 158 -6.06 -6.55 -9.99
N TYR A 159 -6.93 -7.35 -10.60
CA TYR A 159 -6.51 -8.59 -11.27
C TYR A 159 -6.17 -8.32 -12.74
N VAL A 160 -4.90 -8.44 -13.09
CA VAL A 160 -4.41 -8.23 -14.45
C VAL A 160 -4.56 -9.52 -15.25
N VAL A 161 -5.39 -9.47 -16.29
CA VAL A 161 -5.61 -10.59 -17.21
C VAL A 161 -4.57 -10.52 -18.33
N ALA A 162 -3.97 -11.66 -18.68
CA ALA A 162 -3.09 -11.73 -19.83
C ALA A 162 -3.85 -11.36 -21.11
N PRO A 163 -3.28 -10.56 -22.03
CA PRO A 163 -3.90 -10.31 -23.32
C PRO A 163 -4.10 -11.65 -24.07
N PRO A 164 -5.18 -11.77 -24.87
CA PRO A 164 -5.50 -12.97 -25.62
C PRO A 164 -4.47 -13.28 -26.72
#